data_AF-A0A935BYW0-F1
#
_entry.id   AF-A0A935BYW0-F1
#
_cell.length_a   1.000
_cell.length_b   1.000
_cell.length_c   1.000
_cell.angle_alpha   90.00
_cell.angle_beta   90.00
_cell.angle_gamma   90.00
#
_symmetry.space_group_name_H-M   'P 1'
#
loop_
_entity.id
_entity.type
_entity.pdbx_description
1 polymer ?
#
loop_
_entity_poly.entity_id
_entity_poly.type
_entity_poly.pdbx_seq_one_letter_code
_entity_poly.pdbx_strand_id
1 'polypeptide(L)'
;NIAVLGNAIYGNSGLGIDLGDDGLTLNDADDVDAGANGLQNFPVLTSAVSSGGNTTVAGTLNSTVGTNFRIEFFSSPAADASGHGEGQTYLGFADVTTDGSGNASFNTVLAGVSVTVGHVISATATVDLGVVGYGATSEFCPRM
;
A
#
# COMPACT_ATOMS: atom_id res chain seq x y z
N ASN A 1 -3.04 -11.21 -13.45
CA ASN A 1 -2.63 -10.08 -12.58
C ASN A 1 -3.20 -8.80 -13.12
N ILE A 2 -3.83 -8.04 -12.22
CA ILE A 2 -4.47 -6.75 -12.47
C ILE A 2 -3.75 -5.73 -11.58
N ALA A 3 -3.25 -4.65 -12.19
CA ALA A 3 -2.72 -3.51 -11.46
C ALA A 3 -3.87 -2.55 -11.10
N VAL A 4 -3.91 -2.10 -9.86
CA VAL A 4 -4.87 -1.12 -9.35
C VAL A 4 -4.09 0.11 -8.89
N LEU A 5 -3.88 1.06 -9.80
CA LEU A 5 -3.03 2.22 -9.55
C LEU A 5 -3.81 3.53 -9.55
N GLY A 6 -3.52 4.40 -8.58
CA GLY A 6 -4.10 5.75 -8.49
C GLY A 6 -5.63 5.78 -8.40
N ASN A 7 -6.27 4.65 -8.05
CA ASN A 7 -7.72 4.56 -7.98
C ASN A 7 -8.22 5.12 -6.65
N ALA A 8 -9.26 5.95 -6.71
CA ALA A 8 -10.00 6.36 -5.54
C ALA A 8 -11.02 5.27 -5.19
N ILE A 9 -10.68 4.41 -4.23
CA ILE A 9 -11.54 3.31 -3.77
C ILE A 9 -11.95 3.61 -2.33
N TYR A 10 -13.24 3.91 -2.10
CA TYR A 10 -13.76 4.34 -0.79
C TYR A 10 -15.28 4.19 -0.70
N GLY A 11 -15.81 4.22 0.52
CA GLY A 11 -17.25 4.14 0.78
C GLY A 11 -17.83 2.72 0.71
N ASN A 12 -16.94 1.71 0.76
CA ASN A 12 -17.31 0.31 0.78
C ASN A 12 -17.74 -0.11 2.19
N SER A 13 -18.67 -1.08 2.27
CA SER A 13 -19.10 -1.67 3.56
C SER A 13 -18.14 -2.74 4.09
N GLY A 14 -17.08 -3.04 3.33
CA GLY A 14 -15.95 -3.93 3.65
C GLY A 14 -14.67 -3.36 3.01
N LEU A 15 -13.63 -4.19 2.85
CA LEU A 15 -12.35 -3.76 2.30
C LEU A 15 -12.48 -3.19 0.87
N GLY A 16 -11.82 -2.06 0.59
CA GLY A 16 -11.78 -1.50 -0.76
C GLY A 16 -11.11 -2.40 -1.81
N ILE A 17 -10.09 -3.16 -1.43
CA ILE A 17 -9.49 -4.24 -2.22
C ILE A 17 -9.45 -5.46 -1.31
N ASP A 18 -10.10 -6.54 -1.73
CA ASP A 18 -10.10 -7.85 -1.08
C ASP A 18 -9.69 -8.89 -2.14
N LEU A 19 -8.54 -9.53 -1.96
CA LEU A 19 -7.97 -10.47 -2.94
C LEU A 19 -8.47 -11.91 -2.72
N GLY A 20 -9.02 -12.24 -1.55
CA GLY A 20 -9.51 -13.58 -1.21
C GLY A 20 -11.04 -13.69 -1.09
N ASP A 21 -11.75 -12.57 -0.99
CA ASP A 21 -13.16 -12.47 -0.54
C ASP A 21 -13.36 -13.16 0.83
N ASP A 22 -12.30 -13.23 1.62
CA ASP A 22 -12.23 -13.84 2.95
C ASP A 22 -11.82 -12.83 4.05
N GLY A 23 -11.74 -11.55 3.69
CA GLY A 23 -11.24 -10.47 4.54
C GLY A 23 -9.74 -10.22 4.31
N LEU A 24 -9.09 -9.58 5.27
CA LEU A 24 -7.68 -9.21 5.14
C LEU A 24 -6.80 -10.46 4.97
N THR A 25 -6.13 -10.56 3.84
CA THR A 25 -5.14 -11.62 3.60
C THR A 25 -3.83 -11.24 4.30
N LEU A 26 -3.47 -11.95 5.37
CA LEU A 26 -2.29 -11.60 6.18
C LEU A 26 -0.99 -11.80 5.40
N ASN A 27 -0.05 -10.86 5.57
CA ASN A 27 1.29 -10.99 5.01
C ASN A 27 1.99 -12.29 5.44
N ASP A 28 2.60 -12.99 4.50
CA ASP A 28 3.45 -14.17 4.74
C ASP A 28 4.93 -13.90 4.41
N ALA A 29 5.79 -14.90 4.59
CA ALA A 29 7.22 -14.75 4.32
C ALA A 29 7.50 -14.91 2.81
N ASP A 30 8.10 -13.87 2.22
CA ASP A 30 8.56 -13.81 0.82
C ASP A 30 7.45 -13.90 -0.25
N ASP A 31 6.17 -13.90 0.13
CA ASP A 31 5.01 -13.77 -0.77
C ASP A 31 4.99 -14.88 -1.84
N VAL A 32 4.95 -16.12 -1.35
CA VAL A 32 5.03 -17.35 -2.18
C VAL A 32 3.64 -17.86 -2.57
N ASP A 33 2.62 -17.03 -2.41
CA ASP A 33 1.23 -17.39 -2.54
C ASP A 33 0.74 -17.52 -4.00
N ALA A 34 -0.40 -18.21 -4.12
CA ALA A 34 -1.14 -18.36 -5.37
C ALA A 34 -2.60 -17.95 -5.17
N GLY A 35 -3.17 -17.20 -6.10
CA GLY A 35 -4.53 -16.67 -5.97
C GLY A 35 -4.73 -15.42 -6.82
N ALA A 36 -5.81 -14.67 -6.55
CA ALA A 36 -6.01 -13.39 -7.21
C ALA A 36 -4.85 -12.45 -6.85
N ASN A 37 -4.22 -11.86 -7.87
CA ASN A 37 -3.01 -11.06 -7.72
C ASN A 37 -1.89 -11.74 -6.88
N GLY A 38 -1.87 -13.08 -6.85
CA GLY A 38 -0.89 -13.82 -6.05
C GLY A 38 -1.02 -13.60 -4.54
N LEU A 39 -2.12 -13.02 -4.05
CA LEU A 39 -2.29 -12.61 -2.64
C LEU A 39 -1.17 -11.70 -2.13
N GLN A 40 -0.63 -10.88 -3.05
CA GLN A 40 0.45 -9.95 -2.82
C GLN A 40 0.41 -9.28 -1.44
N ASN A 41 1.52 -9.38 -0.70
CA ASN A 41 1.68 -8.74 0.60
C ASN A 41 1.52 -7.21 0.51
N PHE A 42 0.89 -6.61 1.52
CA PHE A 42 0.74 -5.16 1.64
C PHE A 42 1.84 -4.50 2.49
N PRO A 43 2.11 -3.20 2.29
CA PRO A 43 3.10 -2.48 3.10
C PRO A 43 2.69 -2.39 4.57
N VAL A 44 3.65 -2.34 5.49
CA VAL A 44 3.41 -2.01 6.90
C VAL A 44 3.92 -0.60 7.17
N LEU A 45 3.01 0.35 7.41
CA LEU A 45 3.37 1.72 7.75
C LEU A 45 3.79 1.81 9.23
N THR A 46 4.88 2.56 9.49
CA THR A 46 5.46 2.76 10.84
C THR A 46 5.39 4.21 11.30
N SER A 47 5.33 5.17 10.37
CA SER A 47 5.00 6.56 10.69
C SER A 47 4.41 7.29 9.48
N ALA A 48 3.54 8.25 9.75
CA ALA A 48 3.12 9.25 8.77
C ALA A 48 3.01 10.62 9.47
N VAL A 49 3.80 11.59 9.03
CA VAL A 49 3.92 12.90 9.68
C VAL A 49 3.79 14.01 8.66
N SER A 50 2.77 14.86 8.82
CA SER A 50 2.61 16.08 8.01
C SER A 50 3.22 17.28 8.71
N SER A 51 4.15 17.97 8.05
CA SER A 51 4.81 19.18 8.56
C SER A 51 5.30 20.05 7.41
N GLY A 52 5.20 21.38 7.57
CA GLY A 52 5.75 22.34 6.60
C GLY A 52 5.19 22.21 5.18
N GLY A 53 3.96 21.74 5.02
CA GLY A 53 3.32 21.52 3.71
C GLY A 53 3.63 20.17 3.05
N ASN A 54 4.42 19.31 3.70
CA ASN A 54 4.83 18.00 3.21
C ASN A 54 4.32 16.90 4.14
N THR A 55 4.29 15.66 3.65
CA THR A 55 4.00 14.47 4.46
C THR A 55 5.12 13.46 4.29
N THR A 56 5.74 13.04 5.39
CA THR A 56 6.75 11.98 5.41
C THR A 56 6.09 10.68 5.85
N VAL A 57 6.22 9.64 5.03
CA VAL A 57 5.68 8.30 5.32
C VAL A 57 6.82 7.30 5.36
N ALA A 58 6.89 6.52 6.43
CA ALA A 58 7.89 5.47 6.60
C ALA A 58 7.22 4.11 6.86
N GLY A 59 7.86 3.05 6.41
CA GLY A 59 7.33 1.70 6.52
C GLY A 59 8.24 0.65 5.92
N THR A 60 7.73 -0.57 5.88
CA THR A 60 8.43 -1.74 5.34
C THR A 60 7.51 -2.55 4.43
N LEU A 61 8.11 -3.35 3.55
CA LEU A 61 7.44 -4.41 2.79
C LEU A 61 8.27 -5.68 2.94
N ASN A 62 7.62 -6.82 3.18
CA ASN A 62 8.20 -8.13 2.91
C ASN A 62 7.40 -8.75 1.76
N SER A 63 8.06 -9.11 0.67
CA SER A 63 7.44 -9.74 -0.49
C SER A 63 8.50 -10.45 -1.35
N THR A 64 8.17 -10.84 -2.58
CA THR A 64 9.03 -11.61 -3.47
C THR A 64 10.43 -11.01 -3.56
N VAL A 65 11.44 -11.84 -3.31
CA VAL A 65 12.86 -11.46 -3.28
C VAL A 65 13.32 -10.77 -4.57
N GLY A 66 14.13 -9.71 -4.44
CA GLY A 66 14.78 -9.04 -5.57
C GLY A 66 13.82 -8.38 -6.56
N THR A 67 12.61 -8.04 -6.12
CA THR A 67 11.52 -7.54 -6.96
C THR A 67 11.29 -6.06 -6.70
N ASN A 68 10.99 -5.31 -7.77
CA ASN A 68 10.63 -3.90 -7.66
C ASN A 68 9.15 -3.76 -7.35
N PHE A 69 8.83 -2.85 -6.44
CA PHE A 69 7.48 -2.52 -6.06
C PHE A 69 7.27 -1.02 -6.06
N ARG A 70 6.11 -0.62 -6.57
CA ARG A 70 5.55 0.72 -6.37
C ARG A 70 4.63 0.68 -5.16
N ILE A 71 4.96 1.46 -4.15
CA ILE A 71 4.15 1.67 -2.95
C ILE A 71 3.33 2.93 -3.15
N GLU A 72 2.00 2.81 -3.23
CA GLU A 72 1.11 3.97 -3.37
C GLU A 72 0.46 4.31 -2.02
N PHE A 73 0.43 5.61 -1.68
CA PHE A 73 -0.11 6.11 -0.41
C PHE A 73 -1.42 6.83 -0.64
N PHE A 74 -2.36 6.62 0.28
CA PHE A 74 -3.69 7.21 0.22
C PHE A 74 -4.10 7.78 1.58
N SER A 75 -4.99 8.76 1.58
CA SER A 75 -5.68 9.23 2.78
C SER A 75 -7.19 9.08 2.69
N SER A 76 -7.80 8.81 3.84
CA SER A 76 -9.26 8.76 4.00
C SER A 76 -9.69 9.50 5.29
N PRO A 77 -10.84 10.18 5.31
CA PRO A 77 -11.34 10.90 6.49
C PRO A 77 -11.58 10.01 7.71
N ALA A 78 -11.85 8.73 7.47
CA ALA A 78 -11.98 7.71 8.50
C ALA A 78 -11.52 6.36 7.93
N ALA A 79 -11.12 5.46 8.82
CA ALA A 79 -11.03 4.04 8.46
C ALA A 79 -12.43 3.47 8.24
N ASP A 80 -12.51 2.42 7.43
CA ASP A 80 -13.75 1.67 7.27
C ASP A 80 -14.12 0.92 8.57
N ALA A 81 -15.27 0.24 8.57
CA ALA A 81 -15.71 -0.56 9.71
C ALA A 81 -14.82 -1.80 9.98
N SER A 82 -13.98 -2.21 9.02
CA SER A 82 -13.03 -3.32 9.18
C SER A 82 -11.72 -2.88 9.87
N GLY A 83 -11.50 -1.57 10.02
CA GLY A 83 -10.31 -1.00 10.65
C GLY A 83 -9.17 -0.71 9.67
N HIS A 84 -9.41 -0.86 8.36
CA HIS A 84 -8.46 -0.59 7.29
C HIS A 84 -8.70 0.79 6.69
N GLY A 85 -7.63 1.40 6.15
CA GLY A 85 -7.75 2.67 5.46
C GLY A 85 -8.16 2.44 4.00
N GLU A 86 -9.27 3.03 3.58
CA GLU A 86 -9.65 3.08 2.17
C GLU A 86 -8.71 4.01 1.37
N GLY A 87 -8.72 3.88 0.05
CA GLY A 87 -7.93 4.69 -0.87
C GLY A 87 -8.65 5.95 -1.36
N GLN A 88 -9.30 6.76 -0.52
CA GLN A 88 -10.13 7.88 -1.01
C GLN A 88 -9.35 8.94 -1.79
N THR A 89 -8.20 9.38 -1.25
CA THR A 89 -7.37 10.42 -1.85
C THR A 89 -5.95 9.92 -2.04
N TYR A 90 -5.51 9.80 -3.29
CA TYR A 90 -4.12 9.48 -3.62
C TYR A 90 -3.17 10.60 -3.20
N LEU A 91 -2.09 10.24 -2.51
CA LEU A 91 -1.10 11.16 -1.95
C LEU A 91 0.23 11.15 -2.71
N GLY A 92 0.55 10.05 -3.38
CA GLY A 92 1.84 9.84 -4.03
C GLY A 92 2.35 8.42 -3.86
N PHE A 93 3.62 8.21 -4.14
CA PHE A 93 4.22 6.88 -4.16
C PHE A 93 5.70 6.87 -3.78
N ALA A 94 6.21 5.66 -3.52
CA ALA A 94 7.63 5.35 -3.41
C ALA A 94 7.93 4.08 -4.19
N ASP A 95 9.04 4.04 -4.92
CA ASP A 95 9.53 2.81 -5.53
C ASP A 95 10.57 2.17 -4.60
N VAL A 96 10.44 0.87 -4.37
CA VAL A 96 11.32 0.08 -3.51
C VAL A 96 11.73 -1.21 -4.20
N THR A 97 12.88 -1.75 -3.82
CA THR A 97 13.33 -3.08 -4.26
C THR A 97 13.53 -3.94 -3.02
N THR A 98 12.93 -5.12 -3.00
CA THR A 98 13.15 -6.10 -1.93
C THR A 98 14.55 -6.69 -2.00
N ASP A 99 15.17 -6.89 -0.85
CA ASP A 99 16.49 -7.48 -0.74
C ASP A 99 16.47 -9.01 -0.90
N GLY A 100 17.62 -9.66 -0.65
CA GLY A 100 17.78 -11.12 -0.72
C GLY A 100 16.97 -11.91 0.31
N SER A 101 16.30 -11.23 1.25
CA SER A 101 15.39 -11.80 2.26
C SER A 101 13.96 -11.25 2.10
N GLY A 102 13.64 -10.71 0.91
CA GLY A 102 12.30 -10.22 0.59
C GLY A 102 11.96 -8.88 1.22
N ASN A 103 12.88 -8.22 1.93
CA ASN A 103 12.57 -7.02 2.71
C ASN A 103 12.91 -5.74 1.97
N ALA A 104 12.06 -4.73 2.12
CA ALA A 104 12.33 -3.35 1.74
C ALA A 104 11.89 -2.41 2.86
N SER A 105 12.65 -1.32 3.04
CA SER A 105 12.28 -0.20 3.93
C SER A 105 12.18 1.08 3.11
N PHE A 106 11.25 1.95 3.47
CA PHE A 106 11.11 3.27 2.85
C PHE A 106 10.88 4.36 3.90
N ASN A 107 11.31 5.56 3.55
CA ASN A 107 11.07 6.79 4.29
C ASN A 107 10.95 7.93 3.26
N THR A 108 9.74 8.14 2.76
CA THR A 108 9.48 8.97 1.58
C THR A 108 8.84 10.28 1.98
N VAL A 109 9.31 11.38 1.39
CA VAL A 109 8.70 12.71 1.53
C VAL A 109 7.80 12.98 0.34
N LEU A 110 6.52 13.15 0.61
CA LEU A 110 5.51 13.61 -0.34
C LEU A 110 5.48 15.15 -0.31
N ALA A 111 6.23 15.76 -1.23
CA ALA A 111 6.40 17.20 -1.29
C ALA A 111 5.13 17.92 -1.74
N GLY A 112 4.73 18.98 -1.03
CA GLY A 112 3.50 19.73 -1.31
C GLY A 112 2.21 18.99 -0.96
N VAL A 113 2.32 17.84 -0.28
CA VAL A 113 1.19 17.03 0.16
C VAL A 113 0.98 17.21 1.65
N SER A 114 -0.15 17.79 2.04
CA SER A 114 -0.56 17.91 3.43
C SER A 114 -1.80 17.06 3.67
N VAL A 115 -1.73 16.21 4.69
CA VAL A 115 -2.87 15.39 5.11
C VAL A 115 -3.62 16.11 6.22
N THR A 116 -4.94 16.18 6.10
CA THR A 116 -5.80 16.78 7.11
C THR A 116 -5.69 16.01 8.42
N VAL A 117 -5.56 16.73 9.53
CA VAL A 117 -5.49 16.11 10.87
C VAL A 117 -6.74 15.26 11.10
N GLY A 118 -6.54 14.01 11.54
CA GLY A 118 -7.59 13.05 11.80
C GLY A 118 -7.93 12.13 10.61
N HIS A 119 -7.38 12.40 9.43
CA HIS A 119 -7.43 11.43 8.33
C HIS A 119 -6.46 10.28 8.61
N VAL A 120 -6.85 9.08 8.20
CA VAL A 120 -6.01 7.89 8.23
C VAL A 120 -5.21 7.78 6.94
N ILE A 121 -4.03 7.17 7.02
CA ILE A 121 -3.21 6.86 5.85
C ILE A 121 -3.13 5.34 5.68
N SER A 122 -3.28 4.89 4.44
CA SER A 122 -3.06 3.50 4.03
C SER A 122 -2.18 3.45 2.79
N ALA A 123 -1.73 2.25 2.43
CA ALA A 123 -0.90 2.02 1.27
C ALA A 123 -1.20 0.68 0.61
N THR A 124 -0.90 0.59 -0.68
CA THR A 124 -0.84 -0.66 -1.46
C THR A 124 0.56 -0.86 -2.00
N ALA A 125 0.91 -2.10 -2.33
CA ALA A 125 2.12 -2.46 -3.05
C ALA A 125 1.72 -3.03 -4.41
N THR A 126 2.35 -2.55 -5.48
CA THR A 126 2.17 -3.08 -6.83
C THR A 126 3.50 -3.51 -7.42
N VAL A 127 3.59 -4.72 -7.96
CA VAL A 127 4.78 -5.20 -8.66
C VAL A 127 5.10 -4.25 -9.82
N ASP A 128 6.31 -3.72 -9.85
CA ASP A 128 6.82 -2.93 -10.97
C ASP A 128 7.64 -3.82 -11.90
N LEU A 129 7.09 -4.06 -13.10
CA LEU A 129 7.74 -4.88 -14.14
C LEU A 129 8.58 -3.99 -15.08
N GLY A 130 8.74 -2.70 -14.79
CA GLY A 130 9.49 -1.73 -15.58
C GLY A 130 8.77 -1.39 -16.88
N VAL A 131 9.46 -1.51 -18.01
CA VAL A 131 8.92 -1.10 -19.32
C VAL A 131 7.69 -1.90 -19.78
N VAL A 132 7.48 -3.09 -19.21
CA VAL A 132 6.30 -3.93 -19.50
C VAL A 132 5.09 -3.55 -18.64
N GLY A 133 5.22 -2.60 -17.72
CA GLY A 133 4.13 -2.04 -16.92
C GLY A 133 4.10 -2.55 -15.48
N TYR A 134 2.89 -2.69 -14.94
CA TYR A 134 2.67 -3.06 -13.54
C TYR A 134 1.95 -4.41 -13.43
N GLY A 135 2.29 -5.14 -12.37
CA GLY A 135 1.81 -6.49 -12.09
C GLY A 135 0.74 -6.55 -11.00
N ALA A 136 0.87 -7.51 -10.10
CA ALA A 136 -0.05 -7.70 -8.98
C ALA A 136 -0.07 -6.49 -8.03
N THR A 137 -1.25 -6.11 -7.57
CA THR A 137 -1.46 -5.11 -6.52
C THR A 137 -2.06 -5.78 -5.29
N SER A 138 -1.54 -5.46 -4.10
CA SER A 138 -2.05 -5.91 -2.80
C SER A 138 -3.31 -5.17 -2.35
N GLU A 139 -3.89 -5.70 -1.27
CA GLU A 139 -4.90 -5.01 -0.46
C GLU A 139 -4.34 -3.74 0.20
N PHE A 140 -5.22 -2.92 0.79
CA PHE A 140 -4.78 -1.79 1.61
C PHE A 140 -4.22 -2.26 2.95
N CYS A 141 -3.09 -1.68 3.35
CA CYS A 141 -2.56 -1.94 4.69
C CYS A 141 -3.50 -1.45 5.81
N PRO A 142 -3.38 -2.01 7.04
CA PRO A 142 -4.04 -1.48 8.22
C PRO A 142 -3.71 0.01 8.44
N ARG A 143 -4.67 0.74 9.01
CA ARG A 143 -4.56 2.20 9.22
C ARG A 143 -3.36 2.60 10.08
N MET A 144 -2.83 3.78 9.77
CA MET A 144 -1.93 4.55 10.62
C MET A 144 -2.57 5.85 11.09
#